data_AF-A0A966FF21-F1
#
_entry.id   AF-A0A966FF21-F1
#
_cell.length_a   1.000
_cell.length_b   1.000
_cell.length_c   1.000
_cell.angle_alpha   90.00
_cell.angle_beta   90.00
_cell.angle_gamma   90.00
#
_symmetry.space_group_name_H-M   'P 1'
#
loop_
_entity.id
_entity.type
_entity.pdbx_description
1 polymer ?
#
loop_
_entity_poly.entity_id
_entity_poly.type
_entity_poly.pdbx_seq_one_letter_code
_entity_poly.pdbx_strand_id
1 'polypeptide(L)'
;MTSSDAKTNFGEALSSLNSAGPIEITRNGKSVGLLTLPPVQSIDRTRLAALATAYAQGRVTWPQIAEETGAGFGELLLALGLQKLSLPKVVAKKRPEQTALLNQMLDAAARLKAQP
;
A
#
# COMPACT_ATOMS: atom_id res chain seq x y z
N MET A 1 5.57 -28.87 11.20
CA MET A 1 6.04 -28.03 12.33
C MET A 1 5.11 -28.25 13.51
N THR A 2 5.60 -28.32 14.77
CA THR A 2 4.67 -28.45 15.91
C THR A 2 4.06 -27.10 16.29
N SER A 3 2.91 -27.10 16.98
CA SER A 3 2.27 -25.87 17.46
C SER A 3 3.12 -25.06 18.43
N SER A 4 4.04 -25.73 19.16
CA SER A 4 4.97 -25.06 20.06
C SER A 4 6.08 -24.37 19.28
N ASP A 5 6.65 -25.07 18.27
CA ASP A 5 7.69 -24.51 17.41
C ASP A 5 7.16 -23.34 16.58
N ALA A 6 5.91 -23.43 16.11
CA ALA A 6 5.24 -22.39 15.35
C ALA A 6 5.15 -21.06 16.10
N LYS A 7 5.01 -21.10 17.43
CA LYS A 7 4.92 -19.89 18.27
C LYS A 7 6.29 -19.24 18.45
N THR A 8 7.32 -20.05 18.66
CA THR A 8 8.69 -19.54 18.89
C THR A 8 9.30 -19.00 17.59
N ASN A 9 9.09 -19.69 16.47
CA ASN A 9 9.79 -19.43 15.21
C ASN A 9 8.85 -18.88 14.12
N PHE A 10 7.79 -18.16 14.50
CA PHE A 10 6.76 -17.71 13.55
C PHE A 10 7.33 -16.85 12.41
N GLY A 11 8.26 -15.94 12.72
CA GLY A 11 8.88 -15.07 11.71
C GLY A 11 9.72 -15.82 10.67
N GLU A 12 10.47 -16.84 11.10
CA GLU A 12 11.22 -17.71 10.19
C GLU A 12 10.28 -18.58 9.36
N ALA A 13 9.23 -19.13 10.00
CA ALA A 13 8.19 -19.88 9.30
C ALA A 13 7.57 -19.03 8.18
N LEU A 14 7.18 -17.78 8.47
CA LEU A 14 6.66 -16.85 7.46
C LEU A 14 7.66 -16.57 6.33
N SER A 15 8.93 -16.35 6.67
CA SER A 15 9.98 -16.05 5.69
C SER A 15 10.25 -17.24 4.75
N SER A 16 10.13 -18.46 5.27
CA SER A 16 10.33 -19.68 4.48
C SER A 16 9.16 -20.04 3.57
N LEU A 17 7.94 -19.50 3.80
CA LEU A 17 6.77 -19.85 2.98
C LEU A 17 6.96 -19.57 1.48
N ASN A 18 7.74 -18.53 1.13
CA ASN A 18 8.00 -18.18 -0.26
C ASN A 18 8.96 -19.15 -0.97
N SER A 19 9.76 -19.89 -0.21
CA SER A 19 10.80 -20.80 -0.74
C SER A 19 10.47 -22.27 -0.53
N ALA A 20 9.88 -22.63 0.61
CA ALA A 20 9.59 -23.99 1.04
C ALA A 20 8.11 -24.38 0.87
N GLY A 21 7.23 -23.40 0.60
CA GLY A 21 5.81 -23.63 0.40
C GLY A 21 5.01 -23.75 1.72
N PRO A 22 3.76 -24.26 1.64
CA PRO A 22 2.86 -24.43 2.79
C PRO A 22 3.48 -25.21 3.95
N ILE A 23 3.27 -24.74 5.19
CA ILE A 23 3.75 -25.41 6.39
C ILE A 23 2.57 -25.95 7.19
N GLU A 24 2.53 -27.27 7.37
CA GLU A 24 1.55 -27.91 8.23
C GLU A 24 1.94 -27.79 9.72
N ILE A 25 1.00 -27.31 10.52
CA ILE A 25 1.12 -27.16 11.97
C ILE A 25 0.44 -28.35 12.63
N THR A 26 1.19 -29.09 13.45
CA THR A 26 0.70 -30.27 14.15
C THR A 26 0.70 -30.07 15.67
N ARG A 27 -0.25 -30.71 16.36
CA ARG A 27 -0.29 -30.80 17.82
C ARG A 27 -0.52 -32.26 18.20
N ASN A 28 0.39 -32.83 19.01
CA ASN A 28 0.35 -34.25 19.39
C ASN A 28 0.26 -35.20 18.18
N GLY A 29 1.02 -34.90 17.12
CA GLY A 29 1.04 -35.70 15.88
C GLY A 29 -0.17 -35.52 14.96
N LYS A 30 -1.18 -34.73 15.33
CA LYS A 30 -2.35 -34.43 14.49
C LYS A 30 -2.21 -33.06 13.84
N SER A 31 -2.60 -32.94 12.57
CA SER A 31 -2.69 -31.67 11.88
C SER A 31 -3.76 -30.78 12.53
N VAL A 32 -3.40 -29.54 12.84
CA VAL A 32 -4.29 -28.55 13.48
C VAL A 32 -4.37 -27.24 12.71
N GLY A 33 -3.53 -27.05 11.69
CA GLY A 33 -3.56 -25.85 10.88
C GLY A 33 -2.58 -25.90 9.72
N LEU A 34 -2.85 -25.09 8.71
CA LEU A 34 -1.98 -24.93 7.55
C LEU A 34 -1.60 -23.47 7.42
N LEU A 35 -0.30 -23.19 7.47
CA LEU A 35 0.25 -21.87 7.22
C LEU A 35 0.60 -21.77 5.74
N THR A 36 -0.04 -20.84 5.03
CA THR A 36 0.16 -20.62 3.59
C THR A 36 0.32 -19.13 3.32
N LEU A 37 0.97 -18.80 2.21
CA LEU A 37 0.87 -17.44 1.67
C LEU A 37 -0.58 -17.19 1.23
N PRO A 38 -1.08 -15.95 1.39
CA PRO A 38 -2.34 -15.59 0.78
C PRO A 38 -2.26 -15.84 -0.73
N PRO A 39 -3.36 -16.25 -1.38
CA PRO A 39 -3.38 -16.39 -2.82
C PRO A 39 -2.99 -15.04 -3.44
N VAL A 40 -1.87 -15.03 -4.16
CA VAL A 40 -1.48 -13.87 -4.94
C VAL A 40 -2.47 -13.80 -6.10
N GLN A 41 -3.46 -12.91 -6.00
CA GLN A 41 -4.25 -12.57 -7.17
C GLN A 41 -3.28 -11.94 -8.17
N SER A 42 -2.99 -12.66 -9.25
CA SER A 42 -2.16 -12.15 -10.32
C SER A 42 -2.90 -10.98 -10.96
N ILE A 43 -2.40 -9.77 -10.73
CA ILE A 43 -2.95 -8.57 -11.36
C ILE A 43 -2.67 -8.67 -12.86
N ASP A 44 -3.73 -8.66 -13.67
CA ASP A 44 -3.59 -8.54 -15.12
C ASP A 44 -3.02 -7.15 -15.43
N ARG A 45 -1.73 -7.12 -15.77
CA ARG A 45 -1.00 -5.89 -16.06
C ARG A 45 -1.54 -5.17 -17.30
N THR A 46 -2.04 -5.92 -18.28
CA THR A 46 -2.61 -5.33 -19.50
C THR A 46 -3.92 -4.61 -19.16
N ARG A 47 -4.76 -5.26 -18.34
CA ARG A 47 -6.00 -4.65 -17.87
C ARG A 47 -5.74 -3.44 -16.98
N LEU A 48 -4.82 -3.55 -16.04
CA LEU A 48 -4.42 -2.45 -15.17
C LEU A 48 -3.87 -1.26 -15.98
N ALA A 49 -3.11 -1.52 -17.04
CA ALA A 49 -2.59 -0.46 -17.91
C ALA A 49 -3.72 0.32 -18.61
N ALA A 50 -4.73 -0.39 -19.13
CA ALA A 50 -5.91 0.23 -19.74
C ALA A 50 -6.70 1.07 -18.73
N LEU A 51 -6.89 0.55 -17.51
CA LEU A 51 -7.56 1.27 -16.42
C LEU A 51 -6.76 2.49 -15.96
N ALA A 52 -5.43 2.42 -15.92
CA ALA A 52 -4.57 3.56 -15.60
C ALA A 52 -4.73 4.69 -16.63
N THR A 53 -4.87 4.38 -17.92
CA THR A 53 -5.18 5.38 -18.94
C THR A 53 -6.55 6.03 -18.71
N ALA A 54 -7.58 5.23 -18.41
CA ALA A 54 -8.91 5.75 -18.11
C ALA A 54 -8.93 6.61 -16.82
N TYR A 55 -8.13 6.24 -15.81
CA TYR A 55 -7.96 7.01 -14.58
C TYR A 55 -7.29 8.36 -14.84
N ALA A 56 -6.22 8.38 -15.62
CA ALA A 56 -5.52 9.63 -16.00
C ALA A 56 -6.43 10.59 -16.78
N GLN A 57 -7.44 10.06 -17.49
CA GLN A 57 -8.47 10.84 -18.20
C GLN A 57 -9.67 11.22 -17.32
N GLY A 58 -9.69 10.82 -16.03
CA GLY A 58 -10.79 11.08 -15.11
C GLY A 58 -12.06 10.28 -15.37
N ARG A 59 -11.99 9.20 -16.16
CA ARG A 59 -13.15 8.37 -16.54
C ARG A 59 -13.48 7.28 -15.51
N VAL A 60 -12.49 6.88 -14.72
CA VAL A 60 -12.65 5.89 -13.64
C VAL A 60 -11.95 6.39 -12.39
N THR A 61 -12.45 5.96 -11.25
CA THR A 61 -11.90 6.31 -9.94
C THR A 61 -11.03 5.19 -9.40
N TRP A 62 -10.13 5.53 -8.45
CA TRP A 62 -9.28 4.54 -7.80
C TRP A 62 -10.06 3.38 -7.16
N PRO A 63 -11.12 3.62 -6.36
CA PRO A 63 -11.89 2.53 -5.75
C PRO A 63 -12.45 1.53 -6.78
N GLN A 64 -12.92 2.01 -7.93
CA GLN A 64 -13.44 1.14 -9.00
C GLN A 64 -12.35 0.23 -9.58
N ILE A 65 -11.12 0.76 -9.75
CA ILE A 65 -9.98 -0.03 -10.23
C ILE A 65 -9.60 -1.09 -9.19
N ALA A 66 -9.57 -0.72 -7.90
CA ALA A 66 -9.24 -1.63 -6.81
C ALA A 66 -10.26 -2.78 -6.70
N GLU A 67 -11.55 -2.48 -6.81
CA GLU A 67 -12.61 -3.48 -6.82
C GLU A 67 -12.52 -4.43 -8.03
N GLU A 68 -12.18 -3.90 -9.21
CA GLU A 68 -12.11 -4.69 -10.44
C GLU A 68 -10.86 -5.59 -10.51
N THR A 69 -9.71 -5.07 -10.07
CA THR A 69 -8.41 -5.72 -10.30
C THR A 69 -7.76 -6.32 -9.06
N GLY A 70 -8.27 -5.99 -7.88
CA GLY A 70 -7.59 -6.29 -6.61
C GLY A 70 -6.26 -5.53 -6.44
N ALA A 71 -5.90 -4.64 -7.36
CA ALA A 71 -4.67 -3.88 -7.30
C ALA A 71 -4.68 -2.94 -6.09
N GLY A 72 -3.48 -2.67 -5.55
CA GLY A 72 -3.25 -1.61 -4.57
C GLY A 72 -2.89 -0.28 -5.24
N PHE A 73 -2.98 0.84 -4.51
CA PHE A 73 -2.77 2.16 -5.10
C PHE A 73 -1.34 2.31 -5.67
N GLY A 74 -0.36 1.66 -5.04
CA GLY A 74 1.02 1.59 -5.53
C GLY A 74 1.13 0.96 -6.93
N GLU A 75 0.36 -0.10 -7.21
CA GLU A 75 0.34 -0.74 -8.53
C GLU A 75 -0.23 0.19 -9.60
N LEU A 76 -1.29 0.95 -9.27
CA LEU A 76 -1.80 2.00 -10.15
C LEU A 76 -0.74 3.07 -10.42
N LEU A 77 -0.02 3.54 -9.39
CA LEU A 77 1.06 4.53 -9.56
C LEU A 77 2.18 4.02 -10.45
N LEU A 78 2.57 2.75 -10.30
CA LEU A 78 3.54 2.10 -11.18
C LEU A 78 3.03 2.03 -12.63
N ALA A 79 1.78 1.61 -12.84
CA ALA A 79 1.16 1.53 -14.16
C ALA A 79 1.07 2.90 -14.85
N LEU A 80 0.78 3.97 -14.09
CA LEU A 80 0.78 5.35 -14.60
C LEU A 80 2.20 5.80 -14.97
N GLY A 81 3.19 5.54 -14.11
CA GLY A 81 4.58 5.91 -14.34
C GLY A 81 5.18 5.22 -15.57
N LEU A 82 4.93 3.91 -15.72
CA LEU A 82 5.39 3.12 -16.89
C LEU A 82 4.82 3.65 -18.20
N GLN A 83 3.60 4.19 -18.18
CA GLN A 83 2.94 4.77 -19.35
C GLN A 83 3.20 6.27 -19.52
N LYS A 84 4.05 6.88 -18.68
CA LYS A 84 4.33 8.33 -18.66
C LYS A 84 3.07 9.18 -18.53
N LEU A 85 2.06 8.68 -17.82
CA LEU A 85 0.82 9.39 -17.53
C LEU A 85 0.98 10.33 -16.33
N SER A 86 0.07 11.30 -16.21
CA SER A 86 0.09 12.22 -15.06
C SER A 86 -0.20 11.46 -13.77
N LEU A 87 0.71 11.59 -12.79
CA LEU A 87 0.51 11.03 -11.47
C LEU A 87 -0.49 11.88 -10.67
N PRO A 88 -1.39 11.26 -9.90
CA PRO A 88 -2.32 11.99 -9.06
C PRO A 88 -1.54 12.81 -8.03
N LYS A 89 -1.84 14.10 -7.95
CA LYS A 89 -1.27 14.98 -6.93
C LYS A 89 -1.94 14.68 -5.60
N VAL A 90 -1.20 14.03 -4.70
CA VAL A 90 -1.62 13.89 -3.31
C VAL A 90 -1.37 15.21 -2.60
N VAL A 91 -2.38 16.08 -2.55
CA VAL A 91 -2.33 17.26 -1.70
C VAL A 91 -2.78 16.83 -0.31
N ALA A 92 -1.85 16.83 0.65
CA ALA A 92 -2.20 16.62 2.05
C ALA A 92 -3.30 17.62 2.43
N LYS A 93 -4.43 17.12 2.93
CA LYS A 93 -5.54 17.98 3.36
C LYS A 93 -5.04 18.82 4.54
N LYS A 94 -4.74 20.10 4.29
CA LYS A 94 -4.25 21.01 5.32
C LYS A 94 -5.31 21.12 6.40
N ARG A 95 -4.97 20.71 7.61
CA ARG A 95 -5.88 20.88 8.74
C ARG A 95 -5.92 22.36 9.15
N PRO A 96 -7.05 22.88 9.65
CA PRO A 96 -7.16 24.29 10.03
C PRO A 96 -6.04 24.73 10.98
N GLU A 97 -5.65 23.87 11.93
CA GLU A 97 -4.57 24.13 12.88
C GLU A 97 -3.20 24.30 12.22
N GLN A 98 -2.91 23.52 11.17
CA GLN A 98 -1.65 23.62 10.42
C GLN A 98 -1.57 24.92 9.62
N THR A 99 -2.72 25.39 9.13
CA THR A 99 -2.83 26.65 8.39
C THR A 99 -2.67 27.84 9.35
N ALA A 100 -3.29 27.78 10.53
CA ALA A 100 -3.16 28.80 11.56
C ALA A 100 -1.69 28.95 12.03
N LEU A 101 -1.00 27.82 12.28
CA LEU A 101 0.40 27.83 12.68
C LEU A 101 1.30 28.43 11.58
N LEU A 102 1.09 28.04 10.32
CA LEU A 102 1.84 28.59 9.19
C LEU A 102 1.66 30.11 9.10
N ASN A 103 0.43 30.60 9.23
CA ASN A 103 0.14 32.04 9.17
C ASN A 103 0.81 32.78 10.34
N GLN A 104 0.77 32.23 11.56
CA GLN A 104 1.49 32.82 12.70
C GLN A 104 3.00 32.92 12.47
N MET A 105 3.60 31.88 11.89
CA MET A 105 5.03 31.89 11.55
C MET A 105 5.36 32.93 10.48
N LEU A 106 4.52 33.08 9.46
CA LEU A 106 4.70 34.08 8.41
C LEU A 106 4.56 35.50 8.96
N ASP A 107 3.58 35.75 9.83
CA ASP A 107 3.40 37.04 10.50
C ASP A 107 4.58 37.38 11.41
N ALA A 108 5.10 36.41 12.16
CA ALA A 108 6.28 36.59 13.00
C ALA A 108 7.54 36.90 12.17
N ALA A 109 7.73 36.19 11.06
CA ALA A 109 8.85 36.43 10.14
C ALA A 109 8.76 37.81 9.46
N ALA A 110 7.57 38.26 9.09
CA ALA A 110 7.35 39.59 8.53
C ALA A 110 7.69 40.70 9.52
N ARG A 111 7.35 40.51 10.81
CA ARG A 111 7.69 41.46 11.89
C ARG A 111 9.20 41.52 12.14
N LEU A 112 9.89 40.38 12.15
CA LEU A 112 11.35 40.31 12.28
C LEU A 112 12.07 41.00 11.11
N LYS A 113 11.54 40.88 9.89
CA LYS A 113 12.12 41.54 8.70
C LYS A 113 11.87 43.06 8.68
N ALA A 114 10.89 43.55 9.44
CA ALA A 114 10.53 44.96 9.53
C ALA A 114 11.21 45.70 10.70
N GLN A 115 11.99 45.00 11.54
CA GLN A 115 12.85 45.64 12.52
C GLN A 115 14.17 46.09 11.85
N PRO A 116 14.58 47.37 12.02
CA PRO A 116 15.79 47.93 11.41
C PRO A 116 17.09 47.36 11.97
#